data_AF-A0A512JIV3-F1
#
_entry.id   AF-A0A512JIV3-F1
#
_cell.length_a   1.000
_cell.length_b   1.000
_cell.length_c   1.000
_cell.angle_alpha   90.00
_cell.angle_beta   90.00
_cell.angle_gamma   90.00
#
_symmetry.space_group_name_H-M   'P 1'
#
loop_
_entity.id
_entity.type
_entity.pdbx_description
1 polymer ?
#
loop_
_entity_poly.entity_id
_entity_poly.type
_entity_poly.pdbx_seq_one_letter_code
_entity_poly.pdbx_strand_id
1 'polypeptide(L)'
;MAENTKIEWAHHTFNPWTGCTRISPACDNCYAADWAKRTGQPHLWEGSRRRTSEENWRKPLKWNRSAAAAGIRYRVFCASLADVFDNQAKEVWRSDLFELIEATPSLDWMLLTKRPQNIAKMVWPRWDAGLPSNVWLGATVEDRKRLANIDHLRAVPAAVRFLSIEPLLEDLGEIDLTGIHLVIVGGESGPNARPMHPHWARSIREQCVAAGVPFFFKQWGDWLDEGLATAQHCAPTDSMFDVYGRPTGPRWYFYDPDDRLGGAMIRIGKKAAGRLLDGVEHNGMPEARV
;
A
#
# COMPACT_ATOMS: atom_id res chain seq x y z
N MET A 1 -10.55 16.36 -1.54
CA MET A 1 -10.05 15.04 -2.01
C MET A 1 -10.59 14.86 -3.42
N ALA A 2 -9.73 14.51 -4.38
CA ALA A 2 -10.13 14.31 -5.79
C ALA A 2 -11.21 13.23 -5.93
N GLU A 3 -12.03 13.32 -6.98
CA GLU A 3 -13.11 12.36 -7.28
C GLU A 3 -12.58 10.93 -7.49
N ASN A 4 -11.41 10.82 -8.13
CA ASN A 4 -10.67 9.57 -8.33
C ASN A 4 -9.37 9.58 -7.52
N THR A 5 -8.97 8.41 -7.01
CA THR A 5 -7.71 8.30 -6.26
C THR A 5 -6.49 8.29 -7.18
N LYS A 6 -5.35 8.76 -6.66
CA LYS A 6 -4.03 8.61 -7.31
C LYS A 6 -3.34 7.29 -6.92
N ILE A 7 -4.10 6.36 -6.36
CA ILE A 7 -3.64 5.04 -5.92
C ILE A 7 -4.04 4.07 -7.02
N GLU A 8 -3.06 3.61 -7.78
CA GLU A 8 -3.22 2.96 -9.08
C GLU A 8 -4.04 1.65 -9.01
N TRP A 9 -4.07 0.99 -7.86
CA TRP A 9 -4.85 -0.24 -7.66
C TRP A 9 -6.31 -0.03 -7.24
N ALA A 10 -6.75 1.20 -6.96
CA ALA A 10 -8.09 1.49 -6.47
C ALA A 10 -8.79 2.56 -7.33
N HIS A 11 -10.12 2.52 -7.37
CA HIS A 11 -10.92 3.55 -8.05
C HIS A 11 -11.09 4.77 -7.13
N HIS A 12 -11.34 4.49 -5.83
CA HIS A 12 -11.55 5.50 -4.82
C HIS A 12 -10.76 5.22 -3.54
N THR A 13 -10.65 6.23 -2.70
CA THR A 13 -10.06 6.12 -1.37
C THR A 13 -11.00 6.72 -0.35
N PHE A 14 -11.26 5.96 0.71
CA PHE A 14 -12.12 6.37 1.80
C PHE A 14 -11.35 6.34 3.12
N ASN A 15 -11.62 7.34 3.96
CA ASN A 15 -11.08 7.43 5.31
C ASN A 15 -12.27 7.63 6.27
N PRO A 16 -12.59 6.67 7.15
CA PRO A 16 -13.65 6.84 8.15
C PRO A 16 -13.24 7.84 9.25
N TRP A 17 -11.94 7.88 9.55
CA TRP A 17 -11.28 8.86 10.40
C TRP A 17 -9.88 9.18 9.85
N THR A 18 -9.20 10.09 10.51
CA THR A 18 -7.80 10.46 10.26
C THR A 18 -7.00 10.25 11.54
N GLY A 19 -5.82 9.65 11.40
CA GLY A 19 -4.91 9.34 12.49
C GLY A 19 -4.80 7.83 12.75
N CYS A 20 -3.60 7.40 13.15
CA CYS A 20 -3.30 6.03 13.58
C CYS A 20 -2.07 5.99 14.48
N THR A 21 -1.86 4.89 15.22
CA THR A 21 -0.66 4.71 16.05
C THR A 21 0.51 4.20 15.21
N ARG A 22 1.71 4.73 15.41
CA ARG A 22 2.96 4.16 14.85
C ARG A 22 3.31 2.85 15.57
N ILE A 23 3.53 1.76 14.82
CA ILE A 23 3.84 0.44 15.39
C ILE A 23 4.95 -0.33 14.67
N SER A 24 5.52 0.25 13.60
CA SER A 24 6.51 -0.46 12.80
C SER A 24 7.45 0.48 12.05
N PRO A 25 8.59 -0.03 11.53
CA PRO A 25 9.56 0.77 10.79
C PRO A 25 9.00 1.41 9.51
N ALA A 26 7.97 0.82 8.90
CA ALA A 26 7.25 1.44 7.78
C ALA A 26 6.58 2.78 8.16
N CYS A 27 6.39 3.07 9.45
CA CYS A 27 5.80 4.32 9.89
C CYS A 27 6.82 5.46 10.07
N ASP A 28 8.13 5.19 9.97
CA ASP A 28 9.19 6.13 10.33
C ASP A 28 9.22 7.35 9.40
N ASN A 29 8.94 7.11 8.11
CA ASN A 29 8.82 8.15 7.08
C ASN A 29 7.39 8.20 6.50
N CYS A 30 6.39 8.02 7.37
CA CYS A 30 5.00 7.94 6.93
C CYS A 30 4.51 9.25 6.30
N TYR A 31 4.14 9.21 5.02
CA TYR A 31 3.60 10.38 4.30
C TYR A 31 2.39 11.02 4.99
N ALA A 32 1.58 10.21 5.70
CA ALA A 32 0.38 10.68 6.38
C ALA A 32 0.73 11.46 7.65
N ALA A 33 1.79 11.07 8.36
CA ALA A 33 2.33 11.82 9.49
C ALA A 33 2.95 13.15 9.02
N ASP A 34 3.67 13.16 7.90
CA ASP A 34 4.21 14.40 7.30
C ASP A 34 3.10 15.33 6.80
N TRP A 35 2.04 14.77 6.21
CA TRP A 35 0.83 15.52 5.88
C TRP A 35 0.16 16.13 7.13
N ALA A 36 0.10 15.39 8.23
CA ALA A 36 -0.48 15.88 9.48
C ALA A 36 0.35 17.05 10.04
N LYS A 37 1.68 16.92 10.07
CA LYS A 37 2.60 18.00 10.49
C LYS A 37 2.44 19.25 9.64
N ARG A 38 2.50 19.13 8.31
CA ARG A 38 2.43 20.29 7.39
C ARG A 38 1.06 20.98 7.39
N THR A 39 0.01 20.28 7.83
CA THR A 39 -1.36 20.83 7.94
C THR A 39 -1.72 21.25 9.37
N GLY A 40 -0.73 21.36 10.26
CA GLY A 40 -0.90 21.84 11.64
C GLY A 40 -1.64 20.87 12.56
N GLN A 41 -1.64 19.57 12.24
CA GLN A 41 -2.39 18.54 12.96
C GLN A 41 -1.55 17.32 13.40
N PRO A 42 -0.32 17.51 13.91
CA PRO A 42 0.57 16.39 14.29
C PRO A 42 -0.06 15.46 15.34
N HIS A 43 -0.92 16.00 16.21
CA HIS A 43 -1.66 15.28 17.26
C HIS A 43 -2.45 14.05 16.74
N LEU A 44 -2.80 14.00 15.45
CA LEU A 44 -3.50 12.86 14.83
C LEU A 44 -2.62 11.59 14.70
N TRP A 45 -1.29 11.74 14.74
CA TRP A 45 -0.33 10.62 14.76
C TRP A 45 0.37 10.46 16.12
N GLU A 46 0.01 11.29 17.11
CA GLU A 46 0.60 11.29 18.46
C GLU A 46 -0.37 10.79 19.54
N GLY A 47 -1.65 10.55 19.21
CA GLY A 47 -2.60 9.99 20.19
C GLY A 47 -4.07 10.24 19.89
N SER A 48 -4.41 11.26 19.13
CA SER A 48 -5.80 11.55 18.78
C SER A 48 -6.23 10.93 17.44
N ARG A 49 -7.54 10.82 17.23
CA ARG A 49 -8.13 10.53 15.92
C ARG A 49 -9.28 11.49 15.68
N ARG A 50 -9.49 11.85 14.43
CA ARG A 50 -10.61 12.72 14.03
C ARG A 50 -11.47 12.03 13.01
N ARG A 51 -12.77 11.87 13.30
CA ARG A 51 -13.74 11.36 12.33
C ARG A 51 -13.82 12.29 11.10
N THR A 52 -14.01 11.72 9.92
CA THR A 52 -14.23 12.52 8.70
C THR A 52 -15.67 13.06 8.62
N SER A 53 -15.88 14.09 7.80
CA SER A 53 -17.16 14.80 7.68
C SER A 53 -18.29 13.92 7.12
N GLU A 54 -19.54 14.22 7.44
CA GLU A 54 -20.69 13.50 6.88
C GLU A 54 -20.72 13.48 5.35
N GLU A 55 -20.30 14.57 4.70
CA GLU A 55 -20.18 14.62 3.24
C GLU A 55 -19.24 13.54 2.72
N ASN A 56 -18.12 13.29 3.42
CA ASN A 56 -17.21 12.21 3.09
C ASN A 56 -17.90 10.84 3.20
N TRP A 57 -18.67 10.61 4.26
CA TRP A 57 -19.44 9.38 4.50
C TRP A 57 -20.56 9.13 3.47
N ARG A 58 -21.06 10.17 2.78
CA ARG A 58 -22.04 10.03 1.68
C ARG A 58 -21.41 9.60 0.35
N LYS A 59 -20.09 9.71 0.19
CA LYS A 59 -19.42 9.40 -1.10
C LYS A 59 -19.51 7.92 -1.51
N PRO A 60 -19.28 6.93 -0.62
CA PRO A 60 -19.38 5.53 -1.02
C PRO A 60 -20.79 5.15 -1.50
N LEU A 61 -21.85 5.77 -0.98
CA LEU A 61 -23.21 5.55 -1.49
C LEU A 61 -23.36 6.02 -2.95
N LYS A 62 -22.72 7.14 -3.32
CA LYS A 62 -22.69 7.63 -4.72
C LYS A 62 -21.87 6.67 -5.60
N TRP A 63 -20.67 6.29 -5.15
CA TRP A 63 -19.80 5.37 -5.89
C TRP A 63 -20.47 4.02 -6.11
N ASN A 64 -21.19 3.51 -5.11
CA ASN A 64 -21.93 2.25 -5.20
C ASN A 64 -23.00 2.30 -6.29
N ARG A 65 -23.78 3.39 -6.36
CA ARG A 65 -24.77 3.58 -7.44
C ARG A 65 -24.10 3.63 -8.81
N SER A 66 -22.97 4.31 -8.93
CA SER A 66 -22.20 4.36 -10.19
C SER A 66 -21.64 3.00 -10.59
N ALA A 67 -21.08 2.24 -9.64
CA ALA A 67 -20.57 0.89 -9.85
C ALA A 67 -21.69 -0.06 -10.30
N ALA A 68 -22.82 -0.04 -9.59
CA ALA A 68 -24.00 -0.82 -9.93
C ALA A 68 -24.53 -0.49 -11.33
N ALA A 69 -24.65 0.79 -11.68
CA ALA A 69 -25.11 1.22 -13.00
C ALA A 69 -24.15 0.83 -14.13
N ALA A 70 -22.84 0.80 -13.85
CA ALA A 70 -21.82 0.40 -14.82
C ALA A 70 -21.64 -1.13 -14.93
N GLY A 71 -22.28 -1.92 -14.05
CA GLY A 71 -22.12 -3.38 -14.02
C GLY A 71 -20.72 -3.84 -13.63
N ILE A 72 -19.92 -2.97 -13.00
CA ILE A 72 -18.54 -3.26 -12.57
C ILE A 72 -18.37 -2.89 -11.10
N ARG A 73 -17.61 -3.72 -10.37
CA ARG A 73 -17.30 -3.45 -8.96
C ARG A 73 -16.16 -2.44 -8.86
N TYR A 74 -16.35 -1.39 -8.06
CA TYR A 74 -15.29 -0.41 -7.81
C TYR A 74 -14.52 -0.76 -6.53
N ARG A 75 -13.21 -0.95 -6.67
CA ARG A 75 -12.28 -1.04 -5.54
C ARG A 75 -12.14 0.28 -4.78
N VAL A 76 -12.35 0.24 -3.46
CA VAL A 76 -12.21 1.36 -2.53
C VAL A 76 -11.12 1.05 -1.51
N PHE A 77 -10.03 1.81 -1.55
CA PHE A 77 -8.96 1.69 -0.57
C PHE A 77 -9.34 2.34 0.76
N CYS A 78 -9.32 1.56 1.84
CA CYS A 78 -9.61 1.99 3.21
C CYS A 78 -8.49 1.48 4.14
N ALA A 79 -7.58 2.32 4.63
CA ALA A 79 -7.59 3.77 4.58
C ALA A 79 -6.18 4.33 4.30
N SER A 80 -6.13 5.49 3.66
CA SER A 80 -4.87 6.18 3.33
C SER A 80 -4.37 7.08 4.45
N LEU A 81 -5.23 7.45 5.40
CA LEU A 81 -4.93 8.36 6.51
C LEU A 81 -5.38 7.77 7.85
N ALA A 82 -5.67 6.48 7.90
CA ALA A 82 -6.10 5.74 9.08
C ALA A 82 -5.73 4.26 8.95
N ASP A 83 -5.90 3.52 10.03
CA ASP A 83 -5.83 2.06 10.05
C ASP A 83 -7.12 1.55 10.72
N VAL A 84 -7.95 0.82 9.98
CA VAL A 84 -9.29 0.36 10.41
C VAL A 84 -9.21 -0.49 11.69
N PHE A 85 -8.10 -1.21 11.86
CA PHE A 85 -7.86 -2.13 12.97
C PHE A 85 -6.95 -1.53 14.05
N ASP A 86 -6.85 -0.19 14.10
CA ASP A 86 -6.22 0.54 15.19
C ASP A 86 -7.01 0.43 16.50
N ASN A 87 -6.33 0.03 17.57
CA ASN A 87 -6.91 -0.12 18.92
C ASN A 87 -7.40 1.22 19.50
N GLN A 88 -6.86 2.34 19.04
CA GLN A 88 -7.19 3.66 19.56
C GLN A 88 -8.35 4.33 18.79
N ALA A 89 -8.81 3.72 17.69
CA ALA A 89 -10.00 4.20 16.99
C ALA A 89 -11.26 3.86 17.79
N LYS A 90 -12.21 4.80 17.86
CA LYS A 90 -13.49 4.60 18.56
C LYS A 90 -14.27 3.47 17.89
N GLU A 91 -14.77 2.54 18.69
CA GLU A 91 -15.51 1.36 18.22
C GLU A 91 -16.73 1.74 17.36
N VAL A 92 -17.49 2.75 17.80
CA VAL A 92 -18.65 3.24 17.04
C VAL A 92 -18.28 3.70 15.61
N TRP A 93 -17.10 4.30 15.40
CA TRP A 93 -16.69 4.71 14.05
C TRP A 93 -16.37 3.52 13.13
N ARG A 94 -15.90 2.42 13.72
CA ARG A 94 -15.68 1.17 13.00
C ARG A 94 -17.00 0.46 12.70
N SER A 95 -17.94 0.48 13.65
CA SER A 95 -19.31 -0.03 13.45
C SER A 95 -19.97 0.68 12.27
N ASP A 96 -19.94 2.02 12.25
CA ASP A 96 -20.53 2.80 11.16
C ASP A 96 -19.86 2.49 9.81
N LEU A 97 -18.55 2.22 9.78
CA LEU A 97 -17.85 1.78 8.56
C LEU A 97 -18.38 0.42 8.10
N PHE A 98 -18.59 -0.53 9.01
CA PHE A 98 -19.10 -1.85 8.66
C PHE A 98 -20.53 -1.78 8.11
N GLU A 99 -21.39 -0.96 8.70
CA GLU A 99 -22.72 -0.66 8.15
C GLU A 99 -22.64 -0.06 6.73
N LEU A 100 -21.69 0.84 6.50
CA LEU A 100 -21.48 1.43 5.17
C LEU A 100 -20.99 0.39 4.15
N ILE A 101 -20.13 -0.54 4.55
CA ILE A 101 -19.65 -1.64 3.72
C ILE A 101 -20.82 -2.52 3.28
N GLU A 102 -21.70 -2.89 4.20
CA GLU A 102 -22.90 -3.69 3.93
C GLU A 102 -23.87 -2.95 2.99
N ALA A 103 -24.04 -1.64 3.20
CA ALA A 103 -24.88 -0.80 2.35
C ALA A 103 -24.29 -0.52 0.95
N THR A 104 -23.06 -0.95 0.67
CA THR A 104 -22.37 -0.70 -0.60
C THR A 104 -21.85 -1.98 -1.27
N PRO A 105 -22.75 -2.93 -1.63
CA PRO A 105 -22.36 -4.25 -2.12
C PRO A 105 -21.63 -4.20 -3.46
N SER A 106 -21.76 -3.15 -4.27
CA SER A 106 -21.08 -2.99 -5.55
C SER A 106 -19.67 -2.40 -5.42
N LEU A 107 -19.18 -2.19 -4.20
CA LEU A 107 -17.83 -1.69 -3.91
C LEU A 107 -16.99 -2.79 -3.27
N ASP A 108 -15.78 -3.04 -3.79
CA ASP A 108 -14.79 -3.91 -3.15
C ASP A 108 -13.95 -3.10 -2.16
N TRP A 109 -14.16 -3.32 -0.86
CA TRP A 109 -13.49 -2.60 0.20
C TRP A 109 -12.14 -3.23 0.55
N MET A 110 -11.05 -2.56 0.15
CA MET A 110 -9.68 -2.97 0.46
C MET A 110 -9.27 -2.44 1.83
N LEU A 111 -9.45 -3.25 2.87
CA LEU A 111 -9.11 -2.93 4.25
C LEU A 111 -7.66 -3.33 4.56
N LEU A 112 -6.73 -2.37 4.52
CA LEU A 112 -5.31 -2.62 4.79
C LEU A 112 -4.93 -2.24 6.23
N THR A 113 -4.10 -3.06 6.87
CA THR A 113 -3.58 -2.77 8.22
C THR A 113 -2.16 -3.24 8.46
N LYS A 114 -1.52 -2.65 9.48
CA LYS A 114 -0.26 -3.15 10.08
C LYS A 114 -0.52 -4.04 11.31
N ARG A 115 -1.79 -4.28 11.65
CA ARG A 115 -2.23 -5.05 12.83
C ARG A 115 -3.17 -6.20 12.47
N PRO A 116 -2.79 -7.11 11.56
CA PRO A 116 -3.70 -8.18 11.14
C PRO A 116 -4.18 -9.08 12.30
N GLN A 117 -3.41 -9.20 13.38
CA GLN A 117 -3.80 -9.90 14.61
C GLN A 117 -5.08 -9.33 15.27
N ASN A 118 -5.43 -8.07 14.99
CA ASN A 118 -6.64 -7.45 15.51
C ASN A 118 -7.90 -7.78 14.68
N ILE A 119 -7.74 -8.26 13.44
CA ILE A 119 -8.85 -8.38 12.50
C ILE A 119 -9.96 -9.25 13.08
N ALA A 120 -9.67 -10.51 13.40
CA ALA A 120 -10.64 -11.47 13.93
C ALA A 120 -11.44 -10.91 15.11
N LYS A 121 -10.74 -10.37 16.11
CA LYS A 121 -11.36 -9.76 17.30
C LYS A 121 -12.30 -8.61 16.95
N MET A 122 -11.99 -7.83 15.93
CA MET A 122 -12.75 -6.62 15.58
C MET A 122 -13.85 -6.87 14.55
N VAL A 123 -13.76 -7.93 13.73
CA VAL A 123 -14.78 -8.23 12.71
C VAL A 123 -15.86 -9.19 13.19
N TRP A 124 -15.51 -10.19 14.00
CA TRP A 124 -16.43 -11.25 14.41
C TRP A 124 -17.59 -10.81 15.31
N PRO A 125 -17.49 -9.73 16.12
CA PRO A 125 -18.67 -9.21 16.80
C PRO A 125 -19.80 -8.75 15.85
N ARG A 126 -19.49 -8.38 14.59
CA ARG A 126 -20.47 -7.92 13.60
C ARG A 126 -20.78 -8.97 12.53
N TRP A 127 -19.79 -9.76 12.14
CA TRP A 127 -19.80 -10.68 11.00
C TRP A 127 -19.48 -12.12 11.45
N ASP A 128 -20.15 -12.59 12.50
CA ASP A 128 -19.97 -13.94 13.08
C ASP A 128 -20.30 -15.07 12.11
N ALA A 129 -21.25 -14.85 11.20
CA ALA A 129 -21.61 -15.76 10.11
C ALA A 129 -20.64 -15.73 8.92
N GLY A 130 -19.62 -14.86 8.94
CA GLY A 130 -18.64 -14.69 7.87
C GLY A 130 -18.57 -13.27 7.31
N LEU A 131 -17.42 -12.90 6.74
CA LEU A 131 -17.21 -11.59 6.13
C LEU A 131 -18.10 -11.38 4.90
N PRO A 132 -18.61 -10.16 4.67
CA PRO A 132 -19.22 -9.79 3.40
C PRO A 132 -18.29 -10.09 2.22
N SER A 133 -18.83 -10.58 1.11
CA SER A 133 -18.04 -10.92 -0.09
C SER A 133 -17.32 -9.72 -0.69
N ASN A 134 -17.82 -8.51 -0.41
CA ASN A 134 -17.25 -7.25 -0.84
C ASN A 134 -16.13 -6.71 0.08
N VAL A 135 -15.65 -7.49 1.05
CA VAL A 135 -14.52 -7.15 1.92
C VAL A 135 -13.25 -7.88 1.48
N TRP A 136 -12.22 -7.09 1.18
CA TRP A 136 -10.86 -7.55 0.92
C TRP A 136 -10.00 -7.19 2.13
N LEU A 137 -9.32 -8.18 2.72
CA LEU A 137 -8.43 -7.93 3.85
C LEU A 137 -6.98 -7.87 3.39
N GLY A 138 -6.25 -6.88 3.90
CA GLY A 138 -4.85 -6.71 3.59
C GLY A 138 -3.97 -6.52 4.81
N ALA A 139 -2.76 -7.05 4.74
CA ALA A 139 -1.72 -6.84 5.74
C ALA A 139 -0.50 -6.16 5.13
N THR A 140 0.13 -5.25 5.88
CA THR A 140 1.45 -4.73 5.55
C THR A 140 2.52 -5.76 5.94
N VAL A 141 3.48 -6.02 5.06
CA VAL A 141 4.67 -6.85 5.33
C VAL A 141 5.88 -6.09 4.79
N GLU A 142 6.47 -5.22 5.62
CA GLU A 142 7.59 -4.36 5.21
C GLU A 142 8.98 -4.97 5.42
N ASP A 143 9.08 -5.95 6.32
CA ASP A 143 10.32 -6.61 6.76
C ASP A 143 10.06 -8.07 7.15
N ARG A 144 11.12 -8.89 7.30
CA ARG A 144 11.06 -10.32 7.65
C ARG A 144 10.32 -10.55 8.96
N LYS A 145 10.48 -9.65 9.94
CA LYS A 145 9.77 -9.74 11.22
C LYS A 145 8.24 -9.66 11.04
N ARG A 146 7.75 -9.01 9.99
CA ARG A 146 6.32 -8.93 9.65
C ARG A 146 5.86 -10.05 8.71
N LEU A 147 6.68 -11.03 8.35
CA LEU A 147 6.19 -12.22 7.64
C LEU A 147 5.08 -12.93 8.45
N ALA A 148 5.14 -12.89 9.78
CA ALA A 148 4.08 -13.38 10.67
C ALA A 148 2.71 -12.72 10.46
N ASN A 149 2.65 -11.53 9.85
CA ASN A 149 1.39 -10.86 9.50
C ASN A 149 0.59 -11.64 8.45
N ILE A 150 1.27 -12.46 7.62
CA ILE A 150 0.64 -13.31 6.63
C ILE A 150 -0.23 -14.36 7.32
N ASP A 151 0.28 -14.98 8.38
CA ASP A 151 -0.45 -16.00 9.16
C ASP A 151 -1.69 -15.41 9.85
N HIS A 152 -1.53 -14.24 10.46
CA HIS A 152 -2.65 -13.52 11.06
C HIS A 152 -3.73 -13.16 10.03
N LEU A 153 -3.32 -12.79 8.81
CA LEU A 153 -4.25 -12.52 7.72
C LEU A 153 -4.98 -13.80 7.25
N ARG A 154 -4.26 -14.93 7.16
CA ARG A 154 -4.81 -16.24 6.75
C ARG A 154 -5.80 -16.80 7.75
N ALA A 155 -5.64 -16.49 9.04
CA ALA A 155 -6.56 -16.91 10.09
C ALA A 155 -7.99 -16.34 9.93
N VAL A 156 -8.18 -15.35 9.05
CA VAL A 156 -9.47 -14.72 8.78
C VAL A 156 -9.91 -15.05 7.34
N PRO A 157 -10.93 -15.89 7.15
CA PRO A 157 -11.50 -16.16 5.83
C PRO A 157 -12.05 -14.87 5.21
N ALA A 158 -11.63 -14.56 3.99
CA ALA A 158 -12.07 -13.39 3.22
C ALA A 158 -12.11 -13.71 1.73
N ALA A 159 -12.94 -13.00 0.98
CA ALA A 159 -13.04 -13.14 -0.46
C ALA A 159 -11.70 -12.85 -1.15
N VAL A 160 -10.96 -11.85 -0.67
CA VAL A 160 -9.59 -11.56 -1.10
C VAL A 160 -8.73 -11.27 0.12
N ARG A 161 -7.49 -11.78 0.08
CA ARG A 161 -6.43 -11.54 1.06
C ARG A 161 -5.24 -11.00 0.29
N PHE A 162 -4.78 -9.80 0.60
CA PHE A 162 -3.70 -9.16 -0.13
C PHE A 162 -2.56 -8.72 0.78
N LEU A 163 -1.35 -8.73 0.25
CA LEU A 163 -0.18 -8.18 0.93
C LEU A 163 0.14 -6.81 0.35
N SER A 164 0.33 -5.83 1.23
CA SER A 164 0.93 -4.54 0.87
C SER A 164 2.35 -4.52 1.40
N ILE A 165 3.28 -4.89 0.54
CA ILE A 165 4.71 -4.86 0.79
C ILE A 165 5.22 -3.46 0.39
N GLU A 166 4.73 -2.45 1.12
CA GLU A 166 5.07 -1.05 0.88
C GLU A 166 5.11 -0.25 2.20
N PRO A 167 6.24 0.43 2.49
CA PRO A 167 7.52 0.30 1.79
C PRO A 167 8.13 -1.10 2.00
N LEU A 168 8.76 -1.66 0.96
CA LEU A 168 9.63 -2.83 1.10
C LEU A 168 11.00 -2.39 1.63
N LEU A 169 11.35 -2.80 2.85
CA LEU A 169 12.51 -2.26 3.58
C LEU A 169 13.74 -3.17 3.56
N GLU A 170 13.57 -4.45 3.23
CA GLU A 170 14.65 -5.43 3.17
C GLU A 170 14.27 -6.59 2.23
N ASP A 171 15.23 -7.46 1.92
CA ASP A 171 14.92 -8.73 1.27
C ASP A 171 14.11 -9.62 2.21
N LEU A 172 12.90 -10.00 1.82
CA LEU A 172 12.03 -10.86 2.62
C LEU A 172 12.42 -12.34 2.54
N GLY A 173 13.26 -12.74 1.58
CA GLY A 173 13.52 -14.15 1.29
C GLY A 173 12.28 -14.85 0.73
N GLU A 174 12.09 -16.11 1.11
CA GLU A 174 10.91 -16.89 0.72
C GLU A 174 9.66 -16.49 1.51
N ILE A 175 8.55 -16.30 0.79
CA ILE A 175 7.26 -15.90 1.33
C ILE A 175 6.24 -17.01 1.08
N ASP A 176 5.58 -17.50 2.12
CA ASP A 176 4.44 -18.41 1.97
C ASP A 176 3.21 -17.65 1.45
N LEU A 177 2.97 -17.77 0.15
CA LEU A 177 1.83 -17.16 -0.54
C LEU A 177 0.55 -18.01 -0.48
N THR A 178 0.54 -19.13 0.26
CA THR A 178 -0.63 -20.01 0.33
C THR A 178 -1.85 -19.27 0.86
N GLY A 179 -2.92 -19.22 0.05
CA GLY A 179 -4.16 -18.52 0.41
C GLY A 179 -4.10 -16.99 0.28
N ILE A 180 -3.03 -16.43 -0.31
CA ILE A 180 -2.92 -15.03 -0.70
C ILE A 180 -3.38 -14.86 -2.14
N HIS A 181 -4.05 -13.74 -2.43
CA HIS A 181 -4.76 -13.51 -3.68
C HIS A 181 -4.25 -12.28 -4.45
N LEU A 182 -3.39 -11.47 -3.84
CA LEU A 182 -2.76 -10.29 -4.46
C LEU A 182 -1.54 -9.88 -3.64
N VAL A 183 -0.44 -9.55 -4.31
CA VAL A 183 0.73 -8.93 -3.68
C VAL A 183 1.01 -7.60 -4.35
N ILE A 184 1.05 -6.53 -3.55
CA ILE A 184 1.38 -5.17 -3.97
C ILE A 184 2.76 -4.83 -3.41
N VAL A 185 3.71 -4.47 -4.26
CA VAL A 185 5.07 -4.06 -3.86
C VAL A 185 5.30 -2.59 -4.20
N GLY A 186 5.93 -1.85 -3.30
CA GLY A 186 6.36 -0.49 -3.57
C GLY A 186 7.51 0.00 -2.67
N GLY A 187 8.31 0.91 -3.21
CA GLY A 187 9.34 1.62 -2.46
C GLY A 187 8.82 2.84 -1.71
N GLU A 188 9.63 3.36 -0.80
CA GLU A 188 9.27 4.51 0.05
C GLU A 188 9.36 5.84 -0.72
N SER A 189 8.43 6.77 -0.46
CA SER A 189 8.43 8.11 -1.08
C SER A 189 8.53 9.20 -0.03
N GLY A 190 9.05 10.36 -0.41
CA GLY A 190 9.13 11.55 0.45
C GLY A 190 10.55 11.92 0.86
N PRO A 191 10.72 12.99 1.65
CA PRO A 191 12.02 13.64 1.89
C PRO A 191 13.08 12.69 2.47
N ASN A 192 12.66 11.70 3.26
CA ASN A 192 13.54 10.73 3.92
C ASN A 192 13.37 9.30 3.39
N ALA A 193 12.86 9.15 2.16
CA ALA A 193 12.62 7.84 1.55
C ALA A 193 13.87 6.95 1.58
N ARG A 194 13.69 5.71 2.06
CA ARG A 194 14.70 4.66 1.97
C ARG A 194 14.64 3.96 0.60
N PRO A 195 15.80 3.66 -0.02
CA PRO A 195 15.85 2.93 -1.28
C PRO A 195 15.44 1.47 -1.09
N MET A 196 14.78 0.91 -2.11
CA MET A 196 14.42 -0.51 -2.22
C MET A 196 15.31 -1.14 -3.29
N HIS A 197 15.96 -2.25 -2.96
CA HIS A 197 16.78 -2.96 -3.93
C HIS A 197 15.93 -3.51 -5.09
N PRO A 198 16.38 -3.35 -6.35
CA PRO A 198 15.71 -3.97 -7.48
C PRO A 198 15.52 -5.49 -7.35
N HIS A 199 16.46 -6.20 -6.73
CA HIS A 199 16.37 -7.65 -6.55
C HIS A 199 15.25 -8.06 -5.60
N TRP A 200 14.94 -7.27 -4.57
CA TRP A 200 13.87 -7.62 -3.63
C TRP A 200 12.50 -7.63 -4.32
N ALA A 201 12.21 -6.62 -5.16
CA ALA A 201 10.97 -6.57 -5.93
C ALA A 201 10.89 -7.68 -7.00
N ARG A 202 12.01 -7.99 -7.67
CA ARG A 202 12.09 -9.09 -8.66
C ARG A 202 11.84 -10.46 -8.02
N SER A 203 12.48 -10.73 -6.88
CA SER A 203 12.31 -11.97 -6.11
C SER A 203 10.83 -12.18 -5.74
N ILE A 204 10.16 -11.15 -5.21
CA ILE A 204 8.75 -11.25 -4.83
C ILE A 204 7.86 -11.49 -6.07
N ARG A 205 8.14 -10.80 -7.19
CA ARG A 205 7.42 -11.04 -8.46
C ARG A 205 7.54 -12.49 -8.90
N GLU A 206 8.75 -13.05 -8.89
CA GLU A 206 9.01 -14.42 -9.31
C GLU A 206 8.30 -15.45 -8.42
N GLN A 207 8.30 -15.23 -7.10
CA GLN A 207 7.52 -16.04 -6.17
C GLN A 207 6.01 -15.96 -6.45
N CYS A 208 5.49 -14.76 -6.77
CA CYS A 208 4.09 -14.59 -7.15
C CYS A 208 3.75 -15.35 -8.45
N VAL A 209 4.62 -15.27 -9.46
CA VAL A 209 4.46 -16.02 -10.72
C VAL A 209 4.44 -17.53 -10.45
N ALA A 210 5.39 -18.04 -9.66
CA ALA A 210 5.46 -19.46 -9.30
C ALA A 210 4.21 -19.94 -8.54
N ALA A 211 3.63 -19.08 -7.69
CA ALA A 211 2.43 -19.38 -6.92
C ALA A 211 1.10 -19.10 -7.66
N GLY A 212 1.14 -18.53 -8.87
CA GLY A 212 -0.07 -18.10 -9.59
C GLY A 212 -0.81 -16.95 -8.90
N VAL A 213 -0.12 -16.14 -8.10
CA VAL A 213 -0.70 -15.01 -7.37
C VAL A 213 -0.49 -13.72 -8.17
N PRO A 214 -1.54 -12.90 -8.39
CA PRO A 214 -1.40 -11.60 -9.04
C PRO A 214 -0.39 -10.69 -8.32
N PHE A 215 0.52 -10.12 -9.10
CA PHE A 215 1.55 -9.20 -8.64
C PHE A 215 1.31 -7.78 -9.18
N PHE A 216 1.30 -6.80 -8.28
CA PHE A 216 1.17 -5.39 -8.60
C PHE A 216 2.41 -4.63 -8.15
N PHE A 217 3.17 -4.07 -9.09
CA PHE A 217 4.28 -3.18 -8.77
C PHE A 217 3.80 -1.74 -8.78
N LYS A 218 3.74 -1.12 -7.60
CA LYS A 218 3.26 0.25 -7.48
C LYS A 218 4.22 1.27 -8.05
N GLN A 219 5.45 1.25 -7.56
CA GLN A 219 6.49 2.23 -7.83
C GLN A 219 7.78 1.90 -7.10
N TRP A 220 8.86 2.57 -7.51
CA TRP A 220 10.13 2.57 -6.80
C TRP A 220 10.21 3.52 -5.60
N GLY A 221 9.29 4.48 -5.51
CA GLY A 221 9.42 5.58 -4.55
C GLY A 221 10.37 6.66 -5.07
N ASP A 222 11.21 7.24 -4.22
CA ASP A 222 12.08 8.38 -4.62
C ASP A 222 13.41 7.96 -5.30
N TRP A 223 13.67 6.67 -5.44
CA TRP A 223 14.94 6.10 -5.88
C TRP A 223 14.78 5.28 -7.16
N LEU A 224 15.82 5.22 -7.99
CA LEU A 224 15.90 4.31 -9.14
C LEU A 224 17.31 3.72 -9.23
N ASP A 225 17.43 2.56 -9.86
CA ASP A 225 18.74 2.00 -10.24
C ASP A 225 19.54 3.03 -11.05
N GLU A 226 20.80 3.27 -10.70
CA GLU A 226 21.64 4.29 -11.35
C GLU A 226 21.90 3.98 -12.83
N GLY A 227 22.12 2.71 -13.17
CA GLY A 227 22.31 2.30 -14.56
C GLY A 227 21.07 2.59 -15.39
N LEU A 228 19.89 2.24 -14.86
CA LEU A 228 18.61 2.53 -15.49
C LEU A 228 18.33 4.04 -15.58
N ALA A 229 18.56 4.79 -14.51
CA ALA A 229 18.36 6.23 -14.48
C ALA A 229 19.27 6.94 -15.50
N THR A 230 20.52 6.47 -15.65
CA THR A 230 21.46 6.97 -16.65
C THR A 230 20.98 6.64 -18.06
N ALA A 231 20.63 5.37 -18.32
CA ALA A 231 20.17 4.93 -19.64
C ALA A 231 18.88 5.62 -20.10
N GLN A 232 17.97 5.92 -19.17
CA GLN A 232 16.71 6.60 -19.46
C GLN A 232 16.81 8.13 -19.39
N HIS A 233 17.99 8.67 -19.09
CA HIS A 233 18.20 10.10 -18.88
C HIS A 233 17.18 10.68 -17.88
N CYS A 234 17.01 10.00 -16.74
CA CYS A 234 16.07 10.38 -15.69
C CYS A 234 16.79 11.15 -14.58
N ALA A 235 16.42 12.43 -14.43
CA ALA A 235 16.77 13.24 -13.28
C ALA A 235 15.58 14.12 -12.88
N PRO A 236 15.49 14.57 -11.61
CA PRO A 236 14.44 15.51 -11.19
C PRO A 236 14.45 16.82 -12.00
N THR A 237 15.64 17.27 -12.40
CA THR A 237 15.91 18.52 -13.13
C THR A 237 17.08 18.34 -14.09
N ASP A 238 17.12 19.11 -15.18
CA ASP A 238 18.23 19.08 -16.15
C ASP A 238 19.58 19.44 -15.51
N SER A 239 19.55 20.21 -14.42
CA SER A 239 20.75 20.55 -13.63
C SER A 239 21.35 19.37 -12.85
N MET A 240 20.63 18.26 -12.74
CA MET A 240 21.11 17.04 -12.11
C MET A 240 21.77 16.08 -13.11
N PHE A 241 22.36 16.59 -14.20
CA PHE A 241 23.26 15.81 -15.06
C PHE A 241 24.71 16.31 -14.95
N ASP A 242 25.66 15.40 -14.89
CA ASP A 242 27.09 15.74 -15.02
C ASP A 242 27.45 16.05 -16.49
N VAL A 243 28.70 16.46 -16.71
CA VAL A 243 29.21 16.76 -18.06
C VAL A 243 29.20 15.55 -19.02
N TYR A 244 28.96 14.34 -18.50
CA TYR A 244 28.85 13.10 -19.26
C TYR A 244 27.40 12.63 -19.39
N GLY A 245 26.41 13.43 -18.96
CA GLY A 245 24.99 13.12 -19.05
C GLY A 245 24.50 12.10 -18.01
N ARG A 246 25.25 11.88 -16.92
CA ARG A 246 24.85 10.97 -15.84
C ARG A 246 24.13 11.72 -14.72
N PRO A 247 23.07 11.15 -14.11
CA PRO A 247 22.40 11.81 -13.00
C PRO A 247 23.36 12.08 -11.83
N THR A 248 23.33 13.30 -11.29
CA THR A 248 24.04 13.72 -10.08
C THR A 248 23.04 13.76 -8.95
N GLY A 249 23.34 13.12 -7.81
CA GLY A 249 22.41 13.06 -6.69
C GLY A 249 22.90 12.12 -5.59
N PRO A 250 22.19 12.06 -4.45
CA PRO A 250 22.48 11.08 -3.41
C PRO A 250 22.46 9.68 -3.98
N ARG A 251 23.55 8.95 -3.73
CA ARG A 251 23.69 7.53 -4.08
C ARG A 251 23.61 6.70 -2.83
N TRP A 252 23.04 5.53 -2.97
CA TRP A 252 22.98 4.54 -1.93
C TRP A 252 23.43 3.20 -2.50
N TYR A 253 24.36 2.56 -1.82
CA TYR A 253 25.00 1.33 -2.28
C TYR A 253 24.54 0.18 -1.38
N PHE A 254 23.98 -0.89 -1.96
CA PHE A 254 23.78 -2.15 -1.27
C PHE A 254 25.18 -2.74 -1.10
N TYR A 255 25.88 -2.49 0.01
CA TYR A 255 27.13 -3.19 0.31
C TYR A 255 26.78 -4.63 0.71
N ASP A 256 26.40 -5.44 -0.28
CA ASP A 256 26.49 -6.89 -0.20
C ASP A 256 27.73 -7.30 -1.01
N PRO A 257 28.78 -7.84 -0.36
CA PRO A 257 29.99 -8.29 -1.03
C PRO A 257 29.74 -9.32 -2.16
N ASP A 258 28.60 -10.01 -2.12
CA ASP A 258 28.20 -11.02 -3.10
C ASP A 258 27.24 -10.48 -4.18
N ASP A 259 26.76 -9.25 -4.04
CA ASP A 259 25.86 -8.64 -5.03
C ASP A 259 26.63 -8.05 -6.21
N ARG A 260 26.79 -8.88 -7.24
CA ARG A 260 27.33 -8.47 -8.54
C ARG A 260 26.27 -7.87 -9.47
N LEU A 261 25.02 -7.72 -9.01
CA LEU A 261 23.87 -7.36 -9.84
C LEU A 261 23.22 -6.02 -9.44
N GLY A 262 23.38 -5.56 -8.21
CA GLY A 262 22.93 -4.26 -7.73
C GLY A 262 23.97 -3.17 -7.94
N GLY A 263 23.72 -2.28 -8.91
CA GLY A 263 24.39 -0.98 -8.94
C GLY A 263 23.96 -0.10 -7.75
N ALA A 264 24.47 1.13 -7.72
CA ALA A 264 23.96 2.13 -6.78
C ALA A 264 22.49 2.47 -7.10
N MET A 265 21.69 2.75 -6.08
CA MET A 265 20.44 3.50 -6.27
C MET A 265 20.76 4.98 -6.26
N ILE A 266 20.15 5.73 -7.16
CA ILE A 266 20.23 7.18 -7.19
C ILE A 266 18.87 7.80 -6.92
N ARG A 267 18.86 8.85 -6.11
CA ARG A 267 17.64 9.56 -5.78
C ARG A 267 17.25 10.51 -6.90
N ILE A 268 16.19 10.17 -7.64
CA ILE A 268 15.67 10.96 -8.76
C ILE A 268 14.22 11.42 -8.56
N GLY A 269 13.66 11.14 -7.38
CA GLY A 269 12.32 11.59 -6.99
C GLY A 269 11.20 10.74 -7.60
N LYS A 270 10.08 10.68 -6.87
CA LYS A 270 8.94 9.81 -7.16
C LYS A 270 8.47 9.82 -8.62
N LYS A 271 8.32 11.02 -9.19
CA LYS A 271 7.78 11.17 -10.54
C LYS A 271 8.72 10.58 -11.60
N ALA A 272 10.03 10.79 -11.47
CA ALA A 272 11.00 10.30 -12.44
C ALA A 272 11.29 8.80 -12.26
N ALA A 273 11.31 8.31 -11.02
CA ALA A 273 11.54 6.89 -10.74
C ALA A 273 10.40 6.00 -11.30
N GLY A 274 9.15 6.47 -11.26
CA GLY A 274 8.04 5.81 -11.93
C GLY A 274 7.70 4.41 -11.38
N ARG A 275 7.07 3.60 -12.23
CA ARG A 275 6.48 2.29 -11.88
C ARG A 275 6.76 1.16 -12.85
N LEU A 276 7.86 1.26 -13.60
CA LEU A 276 8.32 0.18 -14.45
C LEU A 276 9.30 -0.69 -13.67
N LEU A 277 8.99 -1.98 -13.54
CA LEU A 277 9.93 -2.98 -13.03
C LEU A 277 10.41 -3.82 -14.21
N ASP A 278 11.70 -3.74 -14.51
CA ASP A 278 12.33 -4.32 -15.71
C ASP A 278 11.67 -3.84 -17.02
N GLY A 279 11.35 -2.54 -17.09
CA GLY A 279 10.83 -1.88 -18.29
C GLY A 279 9.34 -2.09 -18.56
N VAL A 280 8.62 -2.84 -17.71
CA VAL A 280 7.18 -3.11 -17.89
C VAL A 280 6.36 -2.73 -16.66
N GLU A 281 5.09 -2.39 -16.89
CA GLU A 281 4.13 -2.21 -15.80
C GLU A 281 3.64 -3.58 -15.31
N HIS A 282 3.57 -3.76 -13.99
CA HIS A 282 2.98 -4.96 -13.38
C HIS A 282 1.69 -4.57 -12.68
N ASN A 283 0.55 -4.82 -13.32
CA ASN A 283 -0.78 -4.39 -12.87
C ASN A 283 -1.68 -5.57 -12.47
N GLY A 284 -1.10 -6.68 -11.99
CA GLY A 284 -1.84 -7.88 -11.62
C GLY A 284 -2.93 -7.58 -10.59
N MET A 285 -4.13 -8.12 -10.82
CA MET A 285 -5.27 -8.03 -9.92
C MET A 285 -5.97 -9.39 -9.84
N PRO A 286 -6.58 -9.75 -8.70
CA PRO A 286 -7.45 -10.91 -8.64
C PRO A 286 -8.68 -10.66 -9.52
N GLU A 287 -9.18 -11.71 -10.13
CA GLU A 287 -10.45 -11.67 -10.86
C GLU A 287 -11.57 -11.24 -9.91
N ALA A 288 -12.54 -10.49 -10.44
CA ALA A 288 -13.73 -10.10 -9.68
C ALA A 288 -14.48 -11.38 -9.27
N ARG A 289 -14.39 -11.75 -8.00
CA ARG A 289 -15.16 -12.88 -7.46
C ARG A 289 -16.63 -12.45 -7.45
N VAL A 290 -17.43 -13.10 -8.29
CA VAL A 290 -18.88 -12.91 -8.42
C VAL A 290 -19.57 -13.48 -7.19
#